data_AF-A0A8T6RGQ4-F1
#
_entry.id   AF-A0A8T6RGQ4-F1
#
_cell.length_a   1.000
_cell.length_b   1.000
_cell.length_c   1.000
_cell.angle_alpha   90.00
_cell.angle_beta   90.00
_cell.angle_gamma   90.00
#
_symmetry.space_group_name_H-M   'P 1'
#
loop_
_entity.id
_entity.type
_entity.pdbx_description
1 polymer ?
#
loop_
_entity_poly.entity_id
_entity_poly.type
_entity_poly.pdbx_seq_one_letter_code
_entity_poly.pdbx_strand_id
1 'polypeptide(L)'
;MEDLEWVKILEKPEKDYKVSGRVLIDSRDKIENLEKEVSQLKDTVQAAESKVSATELRIETINETLAATKEQLDNTEAEKNDLTGLLNNTRDELEEIKKDLGNVKNDLDVKTGELEARDKEIKELEEDGAKLTQSYGELENQLNTAKTQILELENSLKEKDTKNSELESKISGLEGQLSDSQGKISGLEGQLSELQSKLSSVESAAGNKDEEVSILQSKINELQGSLSEKDNKINELSAIGSQLGDKNQEIQTLSAKITELEKNLASAGEQGDLLVQKQNEIEELNNALKDADQRISQLEGEIEAIKAPPPEEIPLAPAPEDEEKAVGKGTVVAHVPWGTSGTLQCPRCGSSRYKDEQDRSKLLTVAAGQPVYGKKHRCLNCGNEWS
;
A
#
# COMPACT_ATOMS: atom_id res chain seq x y z
N MET A 1 -101.51 95.76 178.52
CA MET A 1 -102.63 96.62 179.01
C MET A 1 -103.31 95.87 180.15
N GLU A 2 -104.42 96.33 180.73
CA GLU A 2 -105.13 95.52 181.74
C GLU A 2 -105.59 94.21 181.11
N ASP A 3 -105.16 93.07 181.66
CA ASP A 3 -105.52 91.75 181.14
C ASP A 3 -107.00 91.46 181.41
N LEU A 4 -107.73 91.13 180.35
CA LEU A 4 -109.06 90.54 180.45
C LEU A 4 -108.95 89.20 181.20
N GLU A 5 -109.70 89.06 182.30
CA GLU A 5 -109.87 87.76 182.99
C GLU A 5 -110.76 86.82 182.16
N TRP A 6 -110.27 86.40 180.98
CA TRP A 6 -110.96 85.55 180.02
C TRP A 6 -111.58 84.30 180.67
N VAL A 7 -110.94 83.75 181.70
CA VAL A 7 -111.43 82.62 182.49
C VAL A 7 -112.84 82.87 183.06
N LYS A 8 -113.08 84.03 183.70
CA LYS A 8 -114.40 84.35 184.29
C LYS A 8 -115.44 84.72 183.25
N ILE A 9 -115.02 85.21 182.09
CA ILE A 9 -115.91 85.55 180.97
C ILE A 9 -116.41 84.26 180.30
N LEU A 10 -115.51 83.28 180.10
CA LEU A 10 -115.86 81.96 179.54
C LEU A 10 -116.81 81.17 180.44
N GLU A 11 -116.70 81.29 181.77
CA GLU A 11 -117.62 80.64 182.71
C GLU A 11 -119.06 81.19 182.65
N LYS A 12 -119.26 82.46 182.27
CA LYS A 12 -120.57 83.13 182.26
C LYS A 12 -120.67 84.18 181.13
N PRO A 13 -120.80 83.76 179.86
CA PRO A 13 -120.73 84.67 178.70
C PRO A 13 -121.93 85.61 178.55
N GLU A 14 -123.10 85.28 179.12
CA GLU A 14 -124.35 86.03 178.97
C GLU A 14 -124.47 87.29 179.86
N LYS A 15 -123.41 87.67 180.57
CA LYS A 15 -123.43 88.77 181.55
C LYS A 15 -122.71 90.00 181.03
N ASP A 16 -123.25 91.19 181.29
CA ASP A 16 -122.60 92.46 180.94
C ASP A 16 -121.29 92.67 181.73
N TYR A 17 -120.15 92.42 181.08
CA TYR A 17 -118.83 92.82 181.58
C TYR A 17 -118.41 94.16 180.99
N LYS A 18 -118.00 95.09 181.86
CA LYS A 18 -117.64 96.46 181.47
C LYS A 18 -116.20 96.51 180.93
N VAL A 19 -116.00 95.97 179.75
CA VAL A 19 -114.68 95.90 179.09
C VAL A 19 -114.22 97.29 178.63
N SER A 20 -112.94 97.60 178.82
CA SER A 20 -112.30 98.78 178.21
C SER A 20 -112.20 98.59 176.71
N GLY A 21 -112.87 99.44 175.93
CA GLY A 21 -112.89 99.36 174.46
C GLY A 21 -111.50 99.38 173.81
N ARG A 22 -110.49 99.92 174.50
CA ARG A 22 -109.09 99.89 174.07
C ARG A 22 -108.52 98.48 174.02
N VAL A 23 -108.85 97.61 174.99
CA VAL A 23 -108.37 96.21 175.01
C VAL A 23 -109.07 95.37 173.94
N LEU A 24 -110.33 95.68 173.61
CA LEU A 24 -111.03 95.06 172.48
C LEU A 24 -110.43 95.50 171.13
N ILE A 25 -110.02 96.77 171.01
CA ILE A 25 -109.29 97.27 169.84
C ILE A 25 -107.91 96.59 169.73
N ASP A 26 -107.07 96.62 170.77
CA ASP A 26 -105.78 95.91 170.78
C ASP A 26 -105.92 94.41 170.42
N SER A 27 -106.97 93.75 170.91
CA SER A 27 -107.25 92.34 170.61
C SER A 27 -107.70 92.14 169.17
N ARG A 28 -108.57 93.02 168.65
CA ARG A 28 -108.99 93.04 167.24
C ARG A 28 -107.78 93.27 166.33
N ASP A 29 -106.95 94.27 166.61
CA ASP A 29 -105.81 94.66 165.78
C ASP A 29 -104.76 93.55 165.76
N LYS A 30 -104.61 92.81 166.87
CA LYS A 30 -103.79 91.59 166.92
C LYS A 30 -104.40 90.42 166.14
N ILE A 31 -105.73 90.25 166.17
CA ILE A 31 -106.44 89.26 165.34
C ILE A 31 -106.31 89.62 163.86
N GLU A 32 -106.55 90.87 163.47
CA GLU A 32 -106.41 91.39 162.10
C GLU A 32 -104.98 91.20 161.58
N ASN A 33 -103.96 91.45 162.42
CA ASN A 33 -102.57 91.17 162.06
C ASN A 33 -102.27 89.66 161.96
N LEU A 34 -102.83 88.81 162.83
CA LEU A 34 -102.69 87.35 162.73
C LEU A 34 -103.46 86.76 161.54
N GLU A 35 -104.63 87.29 161.19
CA GLU A 35 -105.39 86.94 159.99
C GLU A 35 -104.63 87.34 158.72
N LYS A 36 -103.95 88.50 158.75
CA LYS A 36 -103.06 88.96 157.70
C LYS A 36 -101.79 88.10 157.59
N GLU A 37 -101.17 87.71 158.70
CA GLU A 37 -100.04 86.76 158.73
C GLU A 37 -100.47 85.37 158.24
N VAL A 38 -101.66 84.89 158.62
CA VAL A 38 -102.24 83.62 158.12
C VAL A 38 -102.58 83.70 156.64
N SER A 39 -103.08 84.85 156.14
CA SER A 39 -103.27 85.07 154.70
C SER A 39 -101.92 85.04 153.97
N GLN A 40 -100.91 85.75 154.46
CA GLN A 40 -99.56 85.75 153.88
C GLN A 40 -98.91 84.36 153.92
N LEU A 41 -99.10 83.60 155.00
CA LEU A 41 -98.66 82.21 155.10
C LEU A 41 -99.41 81.32 154.11
N LYS A 42 -100.72 81.49 153.94
CA LYS A 42 -101.51 80.78 152.92
C LYS A 42 -101.05 81.12 151.50
N ASP A 43 -100.84 82.40 151.19
CA ASP A 43 -100.37 82.87 149.89
C ASP A 43 -98.95 82.34 149.59
N THR A 44 -98.06 82.29 150.61
CA THR A 44 -96.71 81.73 150.45
C THR A 44 -96.69 80.20 150.38
N VAL A 45 -97.58 79.49 151.07
CA VAL A 45 -97.79 78.04 150.91
C VAL A 45 -98.33 77.74 149.51
N GLN A 46 -99.38 78.43 149.06
CA GLN A 46 -99.93 78.24 147.72
C GLN A 46 -98.92 78.59 146.62
N ALA A 47 -98.06 79.59 146.84
CA ALA A 47 -96.93 79.89 145.95
C ALA A 47 -95.78 78.87 146.04
N ALA A 48 -95.62 78.17 147.17
CA ALA A 48 -94.67 77.07 147.32
C ALA A 48 -95.18 75.78 146.64
N GLU A 49 -96.45 75.42 146.85
CA GLU A 49 -97.15 74.32 146.15
C GLU A 49 -97.09 74.51 144.63
N SER A 50 -97.37 75.73 144.15
CA SER A 50 -97.25 76.08 142.72
C SER A 50 -95.82 75.92 142.19
N LYS A 51 -94.80 76.21 143.01
CA LYS A 51 -93.39 75.99 142.65
C LYS A 51 -93.00 74.52 142.69
N VAL A 52 -93.48 73.75 143.66
CA VAL A 52 -93.26 72.30 143.78
C VAL A 52 -93.82 71.61 142.54
N SER A 53 -95.08 71.86 142.19
CA SER A 53 -95.70 71.32 140.98
C SER A 53 -94.97 71.72 139.69
N ALA A 54 -94.52 72.99 139.59
CA ALA A 54 -93.68 73.42 138.47
C ALA A 54 -92.31 72.73 138.42
N THR A 55 -91.71 72.38 139.57
CA THR A 55 -90.47 71.60 139.62
C THR A 55 -90.69 70.11 139.35
N GLU A 56 -91.82 69.52 139.77
CA GLU A 56 -92.19 68.14 139.47
C GLU A 56 -92.38 67.95 137.96
N LEU A 57 -93.15 68.84 137.31
CA LEU A 57 -93.28 68.87 135.85
C LEU A 57 -91.92 69.05 135.16
N ARG A 58 -91.02 69.89 135.70
CA ARG A 58 -89.68 70.07 135.13
C ARG A 58 -88.78 68.85 135.33
N ILE A 59 -88.93 68.11 136.44
CA ILE A 59 -88.23 66.84 136.66
C ILE A 59 -88.71 65.82 135.63
N GLU A 60 -90.01 65.74 135.35
CA GLU A 60 -90.52 64.78 134.37
C GLU A 60 -90.07 65.12 132.95
N THR A 61 -90.11 66.39 132.52
CA THR A 61 -89.51 66.81 131.23
C THR A 61 -88.01 66.52 131.16
N ILE A 62 -87.29 66.60 132.28
CA ILE A 62 -85.86 66.21 132.35
C ILE A 62 -85.70 64.69 132.25
N ASN A 63 -86.59 63.89 132.84
CA ASN A 63 -86.57 62.43 132.71
C ASN A 63 -86.85 61.99 131.27
N GLU A 64 -87.85 62.57 130.61
CA GLU A 64 -88.19 62.34 129.20
C GLU A 64 -87.01 62.68 128.28
N THR A 65 -86.38 63.85 128.46
CA THR A 65 -85.23 64.27 127.64
C THR A 65 -83.97 63.47 127.96
N LEU A 66 -83.78 62.99 129.20
CA LEU A 66 -82.70 62.07 129.56
C LEU A 66 -82.88 60.69 128.91
N ALA A 67 -84.11 60.18 128.85
CA ALA A 67 -84.42 58.93 128.15
C ALA A 67 -84.14 59.06 126.64
N ALA A 68 -84.65 60.12 126.00
CA ALA A 68 -84.44 60.36 124.57
C ALA A 68 -82.98 60.61 124.19
N THR A 69 -82.23 61.35 125.00
CA THR A 69 -80.78 61.56 124.76
C THR A 69 -79.95 60.31 125.02
N LYS A 70 -80.39 59.41 125.92
CA LYS A 70 -79.77 58.09 126.07
C LYS A 70 -80.04 57.20 124.86
N GLU A 71 -81.28 57.15 124.36
CA GLU A 71 -81.62 56.41 123.14
C GLU A 71 -80.80 56.91 121.93
N GLN A 72 -80.62 58.23 121.80
CA GLN A 72 -79.74 58.82 120.79
C GLN A 72 -78.26 58.41 120.97
N LEU A 73 -77.76 58.32 122.20
CA LEU A 73 -76.40 57.85 122.49
C LEU A 73 -76.22 56.38 122.11
N ASP A 74 -77.16 55.52 122.54
CA ASP A 74 -77.14 54.07 122.25
C ASP A 74 -77.20 53.82 120.73
N ASN A 75 -78.03 54.57 119.99
CA ASN A 75 -78.07 54.55 118.52
C ASN A 75 -76.77 55.06 117.87
N THR A 76 -76.20 56.16 118.37
CA THR A 76 -74.93 56.71 117.85
C THR A 76 -73.76 55.75 118.08
N GLU A 77 -73.75 55.00 119.19
CA GLU A 77 -72.76 53.96 119.44
C GLU A 77 -72.94 52.75 118.51
N ALA A 78 -74.18 52.38 118.17
CA ALA A 78 -74.43 51.38 117.12
C ALA A 78 -73.90 51.83 115.74
N GLU A 79 -74.27 53.03 115.28
CA GLU A 79 -73.78 53.58 114.00
C GLU A 79 -72.24 53.65 113.93
N LYS A 80 -71.60 54.07 115.03
CA LYS A 80 -70.14 54.09 115.19
C LYS A 80 -69.52 52.69 115.07
N ASN A 81 -70.15 51.66 115.64
CA ASN A 81 -69.67 50.29 115.57
C ASN A 81 -69.81 49.72 114.14
N ASP A 82 -70.94 50.00 113.46
CA ASP A 82 -71.15 49.60 112.06
C ASP A 82 -70.15 50.28 111.12
N LEU A 83 -69.93 51.59 111.28
CA LEU A 83 -68.89 52.34 110.56
C LEU A 83 -67.48 51.81 110.83
N THR A 84 -67.21 51.35 112.05
CA THR A 84 -65.93 50.70 112.39
C THR A 84 -65.78 49.35 111.69
N GLY A 85 -66.85 48.56 111.58
CA GLY A 85 -66.88 47.33 110.79
C GLY A 85 -66.61 47.57 109.30
N LEU A 86 -67.30 48.54 108.70
CA LEU A 86 -67.10 48.94 107.30
C LEU A 86 -65.67 49.46 107.04
N LEU A 87 -65.09 50.22 107.99
CA LEU A 87 -63.71 50.70 107.89
C LEU A 87 -62.68 49.57 107.95
N ASN A 88 -62.94 48.51 108.71
CA ASN A 88 -62.07 47.33 108.75
C ASN A 88 -62.20 46.51 107.46
N ASN A 89 -63.41 46.24 106.98
CA ASN A 89 -63.62 45.51 105.73
C ASN A 89 -62.96 46.21 104.53
N THR A 90 -63.18 47.51 104.36
CA THR A 90 -62.58 48.30 103.27
C THR A 90 -61.06 48.47 103.42
N ARG A 91 -60.52 48.35 104.64
CA ARG A 91 -59.06 48.28 104.88
C ARG A 91 -58.50 46.95 104.39
N ASP A 92 -59.17 45.83 104.69
CA ASP A 92 -58.70 44.49 104.31
C ASP A 92 -58.79 44.29 102.78
N GLU A 93 -59.89 44.73 102.15
CA GLU A 93 -60.03 44.84 100.69
C GLU A 93 -58.88 45.66 100.05
N LEU A 94 -58.49 46.77 100.67
CA LEU A 94 -57.40 47.62 100.18
C LEU A 94 -56.03 46.93 100.26
N GLU A 95 -55.76 46.11 101.28
CA GLU A 95 -54.52 45.32 101.35
C GLU A 95 -54.51 44.16 100.36
N GLU A 96 -55.65 43.54 100.07
CA GLU A 96 -55.77 42.53 99.00
C GLU A 96 -55.53 43.15 97.61
N ILE A 97 -56.16 44.30 97.32
CA ILE A 97 -55.94 45.03 96.05
C ILE A 97 -54.47 45.46 95.88
N LYS A 98 -53.79 45.88 96.96
CA LYS A 98 -52.34 46.20 96.91
C LYS A 98 -51.48 44.98 96.59
N LYS A 99 -51.80 43.83 97.18
CA LYS A 99 -51.11 42.55 96.93
C LYS A 99 -51.28 42.14 95.47
N ASP A 100 -52.49 42.22 94.93
CA ASP A 100 -52.76 41.87 93.54
C ASP A 100 -52.17 42.88 92.54
N LEU A 101 -52.14 44.16 92.86
CA LEU A 101 -51.36 45.15 92.10
C LEU A 101 -49.85 44.81 92.07
N GLY A 102 -49.32 44.28 93.17
CA GLY A 102 -47.96 43.76 93.25
C GLY A 102 -47.75 42.52 92.36
N ASN A 103 -48.68 41.57 92.38
CA ASN A 103 -48.67 40.37 91.53
C ASN A 103 -48.71 40.74 90.04
N VAL A 104 -49.69 41.55 89.64
CA VAL A 104 -49.86 42.03 88.25
C VAL A 104 -48.64 42.82 87.77
N LYS A 105 -47.99 43.59 88.65
CA LYS A 105 -46.73 44.26 88.29
C LYS A 105 -45.61 43.25 88.02
N ASN A 106 -45.42 42.26 88.89
CA ASN A 106 -44.39 41.24 88.69
C ASN A 106 -44.62 40.45 87.38
N ASP A 107 -45.87 40.11 87.08
CA ASP A 107 -46.24 39.45 85.81
C ASP A 107 -45.95 40.34 84.59
N LEU A 108 -46.21 41.66 84.69
CA LEU A 108 -45.89 42.63 83.64
C LEU A 108 -44.37 42.76 83.43
N ASP A 109 -43.59 42.83 84.50
CA ASP A 109 -42.12 42.90 84.44
C ASP A 109 -41.55 41.60 83.81
N VAL A 110 -42.09 40.43 84.16
CA VAL A 110 -41.74 39.13 83.54
C VAL A 110 -42.12 39.08 82.06
N LYS A 111 -43.34 39.50 81.69
CA LYS A 111 -43.78 39.51 80.28
C LYS A 111 -43.02 40.51 79.41
N THR A 112 -42.55 41.61 80.00
CA THR A 112 -41.64 42.54 79.32
C THR A 112 -40.30 41.86 79.02
N GLY A 113 -39.72 41.13 79.99
CA GLY A 113 -38.50 40.35 79.78
C GLY A 113 -38.66 39.21 78.76
N GLU A 114 -39.81 38.54 78.71
CA GLU A 114 -40.11 37.54 77.67
C GLU A 114 -40.17 38.16 76.26
N LEU A 115 -40.82 39.32 76.12
CA LEU A 115 -40.87 40.04 74.84
C LEU A 115 -39.47 40.49 74.39
N GLU A 116 -38.68 41.09 75.29
CA GLU A 116 -37.29 41.47 75.00
C GLU A 116 -36.39 40.28 74.62
N ALA A 117 -36.73 39.06 75.02
CA ALA A 117 -36.01 37.85 74.60
C ALA A 117 -36.44 37.42 73.19
N ARG A 118 -37.73 37.48 72.86
CA ARG A 118 -38.25 37.16 71.53
C ARG A 118 -37.82 38.19 70.48
N ASP A 119 -37.75 39.46 70.83
CA ASP A 119 -37.20 40.54 69.98
C ASP A 119 -35.70 40.41 69.65
N LYS A 120 -34.97 39.53 70.36
CA LYS A 120 -33.58 39.17 70.05
C LYS A 120 -33.54 37.93 69.15
N GLU A 121 -34.26 36.87 69.52
CA GLU A 121 -34.41 35.65 68.72
C GLU A 121 -34.94 35.93 67.30
N ILE A 122 -35.91 36.84 67.15
CA ILE A 122 -36.42 37.28 65.84
C ILE A 122 -35.30 37.90 65.00
N LYS A 123 -34.45 38.76 65.56
CA LYS A 123 -33.34 39.40 64.81
C LYS A 123 -32.26 38.40 64.42
N GLU A 124 -31.94 37.46 65.30
CA GLU A 124 -31.01 36.36 65.00
C GLU A 124 -31.54 35.50 63.84
N LEU A 125 -32.85 35.21 63.82
CA LEU A 125 -33.53 34.51 62.72
C LEU A 125 -33.62 35.34 61.42
N GLU A 126 -33.80 36.66 61.50
CA GLU A 126 -33.76 37.56 60.34
C GLU A 126 -32.36 37.61 59.72
N GLU A 127 -31.31 37.70 60.55
CA GLU A 127 -29.92 37.63 60.08
C GLU A 127 -29.59 36.28 59.43
N ASP A 128 -29.99 35.16 60.04
CA ASP A 128 -29.75 33.82 59.48
C ASP A 128 -30.58 33.57 58.21
N GLY A 129 -31.80 34.12 58.13
CA GLY A 129 -32.59 34.15 56.90
C GLY A 129 -31.90 34.92 55.77
N ALA A 130 -31.26 36.05 56.09
CA ALA A 130 -30.46 36.82 55.12
C ALA A 130 -29.21 36.04 54.64
N LYS A 131 -28.47 35.42 55.58
CA LYS A 131 -27.29 34.56 55.27
C LYS A 131 -27.68 33.39 54.37
N LEU A 132 -28.79 32.72 54.66
CA LEU A 132 -29.32 31.61 53.87
C LEU A 132 -29.77 32.06 52.47
N THR A 133 -30.41 33.23 52.37
CA THR A 133 -30.82 33.82 51.08
C THR A 133 -29.61 34.15 50.20
N GLN A 134 -28.53 34.71 50.78
CA GLN A 134 -27.28 34.93 50.05
C GLN A 134 -26.68 33.60 49.56
N SER A 135 -26.55 32.61 50.44
CA SER A 135 -25.96 31.30 50.09
C SER A 135 -26.75 30.57 49.00
N TYR A 136 -28.08 30.68 49.00
CA TYR A 136 -28.94 30.15 47.93
C TYR A 136 -28.62 30.84 46.58
N GLY A 137 -28.50 32.18 46.56
CA GLY A 137 -28.14 32.92 45.34
C GLY A 137 -26.74 32.59 44.84
N GLU A 138 -25.77 32.36 45.72
CA GLU A 138 -24.43 31.89 45.34
C GLU A 138 -24.46 30.49 44.71
N LEU A 139 -25.21 29.55 45.30
CA LEU A 139 -25.41 28.21 44.75
C LEU A 139 -26.15 28.22 43.41
N GLU A 140 -27.16 29.07 43.23
CA GLU A 140 -27.87 29.23 41.95
C GLU A 140 -26.94 29.75 40.84
N ASN A 141 -26.09 30.73 41.15
CA ASN A 141 -25.08 31.24 40.21
C ASN A 141 -24.03 30.18 39.86
N GLN A 142 -23.57 29.38 40.83
CA GLN A 142 -22.66 28.24 40.58
C GLN A 142 -23.33 27.17 39.69
N LEU A 143 -24.58 26.81 39.99
CA LEU A 143 -25.36 25.85 39.21
C LEU A 143 -25.56 26.32 37.76
N ASN A 144 -25.86 27.60 37.55
CA ASN A 144 -26.04 28.14 36.21
C ASN A 144 -24.70 28.26 35.44
N THR A 145 -23.60 28.55 36.14
CA THR A 145 -22.24 28.51 35.55
C THR A 145 -21.88 27.09 35.10
N ALA A 146 -22.14 26.08 35.94
CA ALA A 146 -21.88 24.68 35.63
C ALA A 146 -22.71 24.16 34.44
N LYS A 147 -23.99 24.56 34.32
CA LYS A 147 -24.83 24.26 33.15
C LYS A 147 -24.22 24.79 31.85
N THR A 148 -23.73 26.04 31.85
CA THR A 148 -23.07 26.64 30.67
C THR A 148 -21.81 25.87 30.29
N GLN A 149 -20.96 25.53 31.26
CA GLN A 149 -19.74 24.74 31.04
C GLN A 149 -20.04 23.34 30.48
N ILE A 150 -21.12 22.69 30.92
CA ILE A 150 -21.56 21.41 30.36
C ILE A 150 -21.95 21.56 28.88
N LEU A 151 -22.72 22.60 28.52
CA LEU A 151 -23.12 22.86 27.13
C LEU A 151 -21.91 23.19 26.23
N GLU A 152 -20.92 23.92 26.74
CA GLU A 152 -19.66 24.19 26.04
C GLU A 152 -18.85 22.90 25.80
N LEU A 153 -18.77 22.02 26.81
CA LEU A 153 -18.10 20.72 26.69
C LEU A 153 -18.83 19.77 25.73
N GLU A 154 -20.16 19.72 25.76
CA GLU A 154 -20.96 18.93 24.83
C GLU A 154 -20.78 19.35 23.37
N ASN A 155 -20.68 20.67 23.12
CA ASN A 155 -20.44 21.19 21.77
C ASN A 155 -19.00 20.93 21.31
N SER A 156 -18.01 21.14 22.19
CA SER A 156 -16.61 20.81 21.95
C SER A 156 -16.42 19.31 21.63
N LEU A 157 -17.15 18.43 22.32
CA LEU A 157 -17.14 16.99 22.04
C LEU A 157 -17.69 16.66 20.65
N LYS A 158 -18.85 17.21 20.26
CA LYS A 158 -19.44 17.04 18.91
C LYS A 158 -18.49 17.52 17.81
N GLU A 159 -17.74 18.61 18.03
CA GLU A 159 -16.69 19.06 17.11
C GLU A 159 -15.53 18.07 17.01
N LYS A 160 -15.11 17.43 18.12
CA LYS A 160 -14.08 16.38 18.09
C LYS A 160 -14.57 15.13 17.35
N ASP A 161 -15.78 14.67 17.63
CA ASP A 161 -16.37 13.48 17.00
C ASP A 161 -16.53 13.66 15.48
N THR A 162 -17.00 14.84 15.06
CA THR A 162 -17.08 15.23 13.64
C THR A 162 -15.69 15.19 13.00
N LYS A 163 -14.70 15.84 13.62
CA LYS A 163 -13.32 15.87 13.11
C LYS A 163 -12.63 14.51 13.12
N ASN A 164 -12.97 13.63 14.07
CA ASN A 164 -12.47 12.27 14.09
C ASN A 164 -13.04 11.46 12.91
N SER A 165 -14.34 11.59 12.65
CA SER A 165 -15.02 10.99 11.49
C SER A 165 -14.43 11.46 10.14
N GLU A 166 -14.08 12.74 10.03
CA GLU A 166 -13.35 13.30 8.87
C GLU A 166 -11.94 12.67 8.71
N LEU A 167 -11.21 12.50 9.82
CA LEU A 167 -9.87 11.92 9.81
C LEU A 167 -9.89 10.43 9.47
N GLU A 168 -10.84 9.66 10.01
CA GLU A 168 -11.05 8.25 9.66
C GLU A 168 -11.38 8.08 8.18
N SER A 169 -12.32 8.90 7.66
CA SER A 169 -12.66 8.93 6.23
C SER A 169 -11.44 9.25 5.35
N LYS A 170 -10.56 10.16 5.81
CA LYS A 170 -9.31 10.51 5.13
C LYS A 170 -8.26 9.39 5.20
N ILE A 171 -8.18 8.66 6.31
CA ILE A 171 -7.29 7.50 6.46
C ILE A 171 -7.69 6.42 5.46
N SER A 172 -8.97 6.00 5.40
CA SER A 172 -9.42 4.99 4.45
C SER A 172 -9.26 5.43 2.98
N GLY A 173 -9.39 6.73 2.69
CA GLY A 173 -9.05 7.28 1.37
C GLY A 173 -7.56 7.13 1.01
N LEU A 174 -6.65 7.33 1.97
CA LEU A 174 -5.20 7.13 1.79
C LEU A 174 -4.82 5.65 1.71
N GLU A 175 -5.47 4.78 2.47
CA GLU A 175 -5.28 3.32 2.40
C GLU A 175 -5.68 2.78 1.02
N GLY A 176 -6.79 3.25 0.46
CA GLY A 176 -7.19 2.95 -0.93
C GLY A 176 -6.14 3.41 -1.95
N GLN A 177 -5.65 4.66 -1.84
CA GLN A 177 -4.60 5.19 -2.71
C GLN A 177 -3.27 4.42 -2.60
N LEU A 178 -2.93 3.92 -1.41
CA LEU A 178 -1.76 3.08 -1.18
C LEU A 178 -1.93 1.71 -1.87
N SER A 179 -3.09 1.08 -1.75
CA SER A 179 -3.40 -0.21 -2.40
C SER A 179 -3.37 -0.09 -3.93
N ASP A 180 -3.98 0.96 -4.49
CA ASP A 180 -3.91 1.33 -5.91
C ASP A 180 -2.46 1.49 -6.40
N SER A 181 -1.60 2.07 -5.56
CA SER A 181 -0.20 2.32 -5.89
C SER A 181 0.64 1.05 -5.83
N GLN A 182 0.38 0.17 -4.84
CA GLN A 182 0.98 -1.16 -4.76
C GLN A 182 0.60 -2.03 -5.97
N GLY A 183 -0.67 -2.04 -6.38
CA GLY A 183 -1.13 -2.75 -7.58
C GLY A 183 -0.45 -2.26 -8.87
N LYS A 184 -0.23 -0.95 -9.00
CA LYS A 184 0.53 -0.35 -10.12
C LYS A 184 2.00 -0.76 -10.10
N ILE A 185 2.64 -0.82 -8.93
CA ILE A 185 4.03 -1.26 -8.78
C ILE A 185 4.17 -2.71 -9.25
N SER A 186 3.36 -3.64 -8.74
CA SER A 186 3.44 -5.05 -9.16
C SER A 186 3.08 -5.28 -10.63
N GLY A 187 2.22 -4.45 -11.21
CA GLY A 187 1.98 -4.43 -12.66
C GLY A 187 3.22 -4.02 -13.47
N LEU A 188 3.94 -2.99 -13.03
CA LEU A 188 5.20 -2.52 -13.64
C LEU A 188 6.35 -3.52 -13.46
N GLU A 189 6.45 -4.17 -12.30
CA GLU A 189 7.42 -5.25 -12.04
C GLU A 189 7.21 -6.44 -12.99
N GLY A 190 5.95 -6.84 -13.22
CA GLY A 190 5.60 -7.86 -14.20
C GLY A 190 5.98 -7.48 -15.63
N GLN A 191 5.68 -6.23 -16.05
CA GLN A 191 6.08 -5.71 -17.36
C GLN A 191 7.61 -5.65 -17.54
N LEU A 192 8.34 -5.27 -16.49
CA LEU A 192 9.81 -5.24 -16.50
C LEU A 192 10.39 -6.65 -16.69
N SER A 193 9.84 -7.65 -16.00
CA SER A 193 10.27 -9.04 -16.13
C SER A 193 9.98 -9.63 -17.52
N GLU A 194 8.83 -9.28 -18.12
CA GLU A 194 8.52 -9.67 -19.50
C GLU A 194 9.47 -9.00 -20.51
N LEU A 195 9.80 -7.71 -20.32
CA LEU A 195 10.75 -6.99 -21.18
C LEU A 195 12.18 -7.53 -21.05
N GLN A 196 12.63 -7.88 -19.84
CA GLN A 196 13.92 -8.55 -19.62
C GLN A 196 13.97 -9.91 -20.34
N SER A 197 12.90 -10.70 -20.23
CA SER A 197 12.80 -12.00 -20.91
C SER A 197 12.84 -11.87 -22.43
N LYS A 198 12.17 -10.85 -22.99
CA LYS A 198 12.22 -10.51 -24.42
C LYS A 198 13.61 -10.05 -24.85
N LEU A 199 14.28 -9.22 -24.05
CA LEU A 199 15.63 -8.73 -24.32
C LEU A 199 16.61 -9.90 -24.45
N SER A 200 16.68 -10.80 -23.46
CA SER A 200 17.60 -11.95 -23.52
C SER A 200 17.27 -12.94 -24.65
N SER A 201 16.00 -13.05 -25.06
CA SER A 201 15.63 -13.79 -26.27
C SER A 201 16.13 -13.12 -27.56
N VAL A 202 16.16 -11.78 -27.62
CA VAL A 202 16.68 -11.02 -28.77
C VAL A 202 18.21 -11.05 -28.80
N GLU A 203 18.87 -10.91 -27.65
CA GLU A 203 20.32 -11.05 -27.51
C GLU A 203 20.80 -12.44 -27.95
N SER A 204 20.10 -13.50 -27.54
CA SER A 204 20.36 -14.88 -27.99
C SER A 204 20.16 -15.05 -29.50
N ALA A 205 19.11 -14.45 -30.07
CA ALA A 205 18.85 -14.51 -31.50
C ALA A 205 19.87 -13.72 -32.33
N ALA A 206 20.41 -12.62 -31.79
CA ALA A 206 21.50 -11.86 -32.39
C ALA A 206 22.81 -12.67 -32.42
N GLY A 207 23.21 -13.27 -31.29
CA GLY A 207 24.41 -14.12 -31.22
C GLY A 207 24.37 -15.29 -32.22
N ASN A 208 23.23 -15.98 -32.32
CA ASN A 208 23.03 -17.03 -33.33
C ASN A 208 23.17 -16.51 -34.79
N LYS A 209 22.83 -15.24 -35.04
CA LYS A 209 22.99 -14.61 -36.37
C LYS A 209 24.41 -14.15 -36.64
N ASP A 210 25.15 -13.71 -35.64
CA ASP A 210 26.58 -13.42 -35.76
C ASP A 210 27.39 -14.70 -36.03
N GLU A 211 27.03 -15.83 -35.40
CA GLU A 211 27.59 -17.15 -35.76
C GLU A 211 27.27 -17.56 -37.20
N GLU A 212 26.01 -17.41 -37.65
CA GLU A 212 25.61 -17.70 -39.04
C GLU A 212 26.37 -16.83 -40.05
N VAL A 213 26.55 -15.54 -39.77
CA VAL A 213 27.36 -14.61 -40.58
C VAL A 213 28.81 -15.05 -40.64
N SER A 214 29.41 -15.44 -39.50
CA SER A 214 30.80 -15.93 -39.43
C SER A 214 30.99 -17.20 -40.26
N ILE A 215 30.06 -18.16 -40.17
CA ILE A 215 30.04 -19.39 -40.98
C ILE A 215 29.92 -19.06 -42.48
N LEU A 216 29.04 -18.14 -42.85
CA LEU A 216 28.87 -17.69 -44.24
C LEU A 216 30.13 -16.99 -44.76
N GLN A 217 30.81 -16.18 -43.94
CA GLN A 217 32.09 -15.54 -44.31
C GLN A 217 33.21 -16.57 -44.50
N SER A 218 33.34 -17.58 -43.61
CA SER A 218 34.27 -18.69 -43.81
C SER A 218 33.99 -19.42 -45.13
N LYS A 219 32.72 -19.70 -45.44
CA LYS A 219 32.33 -20.37 -46.69
C LYS A 219 32.54 -19.51 -47.94
N ILE A 220 32.42 -18.19 -47.84
CA ILE A 220 32.81 -17.25 -48.91
C ILE A 220 34.31 -17.34 -49.17
N ASN A 221 35.14 -17.38 -48.12
CA ASN A 221 36.59 -17.50 -48.25
C ASN A 221 37.00 -18.85 -48.88
N GLU A 222 36.35 -19.96 -48.50
CA GLU A 222 36.54 -21.28 -49.14
C GLU A 222 36.19 -21.24 -50.64
N LEU A 223 35.04 -20.63 -51.00
CA LEU A 223 34.60 -20.52 -52.39
C LEU A 223 35.53 -19.60 -53.21
N GLN A 224 36.06 -18.51 -52.63
CA GLN A 224 37.06 -17.65 -53.26
C GLN A 224 38.38 -18.40 -53.48
N GLY A 225 38.82 -19.21 -52.50
CA GLY A 225 39.98 -20.09 -52.64
C GLY A 225 39.81 -21.08 -53.80
N SER A 226 38.68 -21.80 -53.84
CA SER A 226 38.41 -22.74 -54.92
C SER A 226 38.22 -22.06 -56.29
N LEU A 227 37.68 -20.84 -56.34
CA LEU A 227 37.63 -20.04 -57.58
C LEU A 227 39.06 -19.75 -58.09
N SER A 228 39.95 -19.31 -57.21
CA SER A 228 41.38 -19.10 -57.53
C SER A 228 42.07 -20.39 -58.02
N GLU A 229 41.77 -21.56 -57.43
CA GLU A 229 42.24 -22.84 -57.97
C GLU A 229 41.71 -23.13 -59.38
N LYS A 230 40.44 -22.81 -59.67
CA LYS A 230 39.87 -22.96 -61.02
C LYS A 230 40.51 -21.99 -62.01
N ASP A 231 40.72 -20.73 -61.65
CA ASP A 231 41.37 -19.74 -62.51
C ASP A 231 42.83 -20.13 -62.81
N ASN A 232 43.57 -20.61 -61.81
CA ASN A 232 44.90 -21.19 -62.02
C ASN A 232 44.85 -22.40 -62.96
N LYS A 233 43.86 -23.30 -62.81
CA LYS A 233 43.69 -24.44 -63.73
C LYS A 233 43.28 -24.03 -65.14
N ILE A 234 42.50 -22.95 -65.30
CA ILE A 234 42.18 -22.36 -66.60
C ILE A 234 43.44 -21.77 -67.25
N ASN A 235 44.30 -21.09 -66.47
CA ASN A 235 45.59 -20.58 -66.96
C ASN A 235 46.54 -21.72 -67.39
N GLU A 236 46.63 -22.81 -66.63
CA GLU A 236 47.37 -24.02 -67.05
C GLU A 236 46.82 -24.62 -68.35
N LEU A 237 45.49 -24.78 -68.46
CA LEU A 237 44.84 -25.30 -69.66
C LEU A 237 45.03 -24.37 -70.88
N SER A 238 45.04 -23.05 -70.66
CA SER A 238 45.36 -22.07 -71.70
C SER A 238 46.81 -22.19 -72.17
N ALA A 239 47.77 -22.38 -71.25
CA ALA A 239 49.17 -22.59 -71.58
C ALA A 239 49.39 -23.90 -72.37
N ILE A 240 48.71 -24.98 -71.97
CA ILE A 240 48.68 -26.25 -72.71
C ILE A 240 48.04 -26.06 -74.11
N GLY A 241 47.00 -25.24 -74.21
CA GLY A 241 46.37 -24.85 -75.48
C GLY A 241 47.34 -24.15 -76.43
N SER A 242 48.14 -23.20 -75.93
CA SER A 242 49.22 -22.56 -76.70
C SER A 242 50.29 -23.56 -77.13
N GLN A 243 50.76 -24.43 -76.23
CA GLN A 243 51.72 -25.50 -76.56
C GLN A 243 51.19 -26.47 -77.62
N LEU A 244 49.89 -26.77 -77.62
CA LEU A 244 49.22 -27.54 -78.67
C LEU A 244 49.17 -26.78 -80.01
N GLY A 245 48.98 -25.46 -79.96
CA GLY A 245 49.10 -24.57 -81.13
C GLY A 245 50.52 -24.60 -81.73
N ASP A 246 51.55 -24.44 -80.90
CA ASP A 246 52.95 -24.51 -81.31
C ASP A 246 53.29 -25.89 -81.90
N LYS A 247 52.86 -26.97 -81.25
CA LYS A 247 53.05 -28.34 -81.76
C LYS A 247 52.28 -28.59 -83.05
N ASN A 248 51.13 -27.97 -83.25
CA ASN A 248 50.39 -28.06 -84.51
C ASN A 248 51.10 -27.28 -85.64
N GLN A 249 51.74 -26.13 -85.35
CA GLN A 249 52.61 -25.45 -86.32
C GLN A 249 53.87 -26.27 -86.65
N GLU A 250 54.46 -26.94 -85.66
CA GLU A 250 55.58 -27.86 -85.88
C GLU A 250 55.16 -29.06 -86.74
N ILE A 251 53.98 -29.65 -86.50
CA ILE A 251 53.41 -30.72 -87.33
C ILE A 251 53.13 -30.22 -88.76
N GLN A 252 52.58 -29.01 -88.95
CA GLN A 252 52.41 -28.42 -90.27
C GLN A 252 53.75 -28.20 -90.99
N THR A 253 54.77 -27.74 -90.26
CA THR A 253 56.14 -27.55 -90.79
C THR A 253 56.79 -28.89 -91.17
N LEU A 254 56.58 -29.94 -90.37
CA LEU A 254 57.03 -31.30 -90.68
C LEU A 254 56.26 -31.91 -91.85
N SER A 255 54.96 -31.65 -91.97
CA SER A 255 54.13 -32.10 -93.11
C SER A 255 54.55 -31.42 -94.42
N ALA A 256 54.89 -30.13 -94.38
CA ALA A 256 55.47 -29.42 -95.51
C ALA A 256 56.83 -30.02 -95.91
N LYS A 257 57.70 -30.33 -94.94
CA LYS A 257 58.98 -31.03 -95.19
C LYS A 257 58.79 -32.44 -95.74
N ILE A 258 57.77 -33.18 -95.30
CA ILE A 258 57.41 -34.49 -95.86
C ILE A 258 56.99 -34.32 -97.33
N THR A 259 56.11 -33.36 -97.63
CA THR A 259 55.67 -33.06 -99.01
C THR A 259 56.85 -32.68 -99.91
N GLU A 260 57.83 -31.93 -99.38
CA GLU A 260 59.05 -31.57 -100.12
C GLU A 260 60.01 -32.77 -100.27
N LEU A 261 60.13 -33.64 -99.27
CA LEU A 261 60.88 -34.89 -99.37
C LEU A 261 60.24 -35.87 -100.36
N GLU A 262 58.91 -35.97 -100.43
CA GLU A 262 58.17 -36.75 -101.42
C GLU A 262 58.39 -36.22 -102.83
N LYS A 263 58.37 -34.90 -103.02
CA LYS A 263 58.73 -34.25 -104.28
C LYS A 263 60.19 -34.54 -104.69
N ASN A 264 61.12 -34.47 -103.74
CA ASN A 264 62.52 -34.80 -103.99
C ASN A 264 62.69 -36.30 -104.34
N LEU A 265 61.95 -37.19 -103.67
CA LEU A 265 61.91 -38.62 -103.96
C LEU A 265 61.38 -38.90 -105.38
N ALA A 266 60.35 -38.17 -105.82
CA ALA A 266 59.84 -38.26 -107.18
C ALA A 266 60.90 -37.84 -108.22
N SER A 267 61.63 -36.75 -107.97
CA SER A 267 62.73 -36.32 -108.86
C SER A 267 63.92 -37.29 -108.88
N ALA A 268 64.17 -38.00 -107.77
CA ALA A 268 65.13 -39.10 -107.73
C ALA A 268 64.64 -40.34 -108.49
N GLY A 269 63.32 -40.57 -108.55
CA GLY A 269 62.68 -41.55 -109.42
C GLY A 269 62.93 -41.25 -110.90
N GLU A 270 62.70 -40.01 -111.35
CA GLU A 270 63.01 -39.57 -112.72
C GLU A 270 64.50 -39.75 -113.07
N GLN A 271 65.42 -39.51 -112.12
CA GLN A 271 66.85 -39.82 -112.30
C GLN A 271 67.13 -41.33 -112.41
N GLY A 272 66.38 -42.17 -111.69
CA GLY A 272 66.45 -43.63 -111.79
C GLY A 272 66.02 -44.14 -113.17
N ASP A 273 64.89 -43.66 -113.68
CA ASP A 273 64.41 -44.02 -115.03
C ASP A 273 65.37 -43.55 -116.12
N LEU A 274 65.97 -42.36 -115.97
CA LEU A 274 66.99 -41.85 -116.89
C LEU A 274 68.27 -42.71 -116.88
N LEU A 275 68.67 -43.23 -115.70
CA LEU A 275 69.78 -44.19 -115.59
C LEU A 275 69.46 -45.51 -116.28
N VAL A 276 68.26 -46.07 -116.10
CA VAL A 276 67.83 -47.28 -116.83
C VAL A 276 67.83 -47.06 -118.35
N GLN A 277 67.40 -45.89 -118.82
CA GLN A 277 67.45 -45.55 -120.24
C GLN A 277 68.91 -45.52 -120.78
N LYS A 278 69.85 -44.96 -120.01
CA LYS A 278 71.29 -44.98 -120.34
C LYS A 278 71.91 -46.38 -120.24
N GLN A 279 71.42 -47.22 -119.34
CA GLN A 279 71.84 -48.62 -119.21
C GLN A 279 71.56 -49.42 -120.49
N ASN A 280 70.34 -49.25 -121.04
CA ASN A 280 69.93 -49.94 -122.28
C ASN A 280 70.73 -49.46 -123.50
N GLU A 281 70.99 -48.15 -123.60
CA GLU A 281 71.80 -47.54 -124.68
C GLU A 281 73.26 -48.08 -124.66
N ILE A 282 73.80 -48.36 -123.47
CA ILE A 282 75.10 -49.03 -123.30
C ILE A 282 75.03 -50.51 -123.72
N GLU A 283 73.92 -51.21 -123.48
CA GLU A 283 73.75 -52.60 -123.88
C GLU A 283 73.58 -52.75 -125.41
N GLU A 284 72.89 -51.83 -126.08
CA GLU A 284 72.85 -51.75 -127.54
C GLU A 284 74.24 -51.49 -128.14
N LEU A 285 75.01 -50.55 -127.57
CA LEU A 285 76.39 -50.27 -128.01
C LEU A 285 77.33 -51.47 -127.82
N ASN A 286 77.21 -52.23 -126.73
CA ASN A 286 78.02 -53.44 -126.53
C ASN A 286 77.70 -54.55 -127.54
N ASN A 287 76.43 -54.70 -127.93
CA ASN A 287 76.06 -55.66 -128.97
C ASN A 287 76.56 -55.21 -130.36
N ALA A 288 76.49 -53.90 -130.67
CA ALA A 288 77.07 -53.35 -131.91
C ALA A 288 78.61 -53.51 -131.98
N LEU A 289 79.31 -53.41 -130.85
CA LEU A 289 80.75 -53.65 -130.76
C LEU A 289 81.09 -55.12 -131.08
N LYS A 290 80.33 -56.05 -130.52
CA LYS A 290 80.50 -57.50 -130.69
C LYS A 290 80.27 -57.97 -132.14
N ASP A 291 79.30 -57.37 -132.83
CA ASP A 291 79.07 -57.60 -134.27
C ASP A 291 80.21 -57.02 -135.14
N ALA A 292 80.96 -56.02 -134.66
CA ALA A 292 82.13 -55.50 -135.35
C ALA A 292 83.35 -56.43 -135.19
N ASP A 293 83.60 -56.96 -133.99
CA ASP A 293 84.71 -57.90 -133.72
C ASP A 293 84.59 -59.18 -134.58
N GLN A 294 83.39 -59.77 -134.67
CA GLN A 294 83.17 -60.95 -135.53
C GLN A 294 83.47 -60.66 -137.02
N ARG A 295 83.27 -59.42 -137.45
CA ARG A 295 83.49 -58.95 -138.82
C ARG A 295 84.97 -58.76 -139.14
N ILE A 296 85.80 -58.45 -138.13
CA ILE A 296 87.26 -58.38 -138.25
C ILE A 296 87.82 -59.80 -138.46
N SER A 297 87.48 -60.74 -137.59
CA SER A 297 87.95 -62.14 -137.72
C SER A 297 87.50 -62.81 -139.03
N GLN A 298 86.38 -62.39 -139.62
CA GLN A 298 85.91 -62.92 -140.90
C GLN A 298 86.72 -62.39 -142.11
N LEU A 299 87.26 -61.18 -142.04
CA LEU A 299 88.09 -60.59 -143.12
C LEU A 299 89.55 -61.05 -143.03
N GLU A 300 90.08 -61.26 -141.83
CA GLU A 300 91.43 -61.80 -141.63
C GLU A 300 91.55 -63.24 -142.18
N GLY A 301 90.47 -64.02 -142.17
CA GLY A 301 90.41 -65.36 -142.75
C GLY A 301 90.45 -65.44 -144.28
N GLU A 302 90.19 -64.35 -145.01
CA GLU A 302 90.17 -64.35 -146.49
C GLU A 302 91.54 -64.02 -147.12
N ILE A 303 92.50 -63.49 -146.33
CA ILE A 303 93.79 -63.01 -146.83
C ILE A 303 94.86 -64.13 -146.89
N GLU A 304 94.77 -65.13 -146.01
CA GLU A 304 95.79 -66.20 -145.85
C GLU A 304 95.74 -67.30 -146.94
N ALA A 305 94.86 -67.17 -147.94
CA ALA A 305 94.48 -68.26 -148.85
C ALA A 305 95.25 -68.34 -150.19
N ILE A 306 96.29 -67.50 -150.43
CA ILE A 306 97.06 -67.52 -151.69
C ILE A 306 98.60 -67.54 -151.44
N LYS A 307 99.13 -68.78 -151.37
CA LYS A 307 100.55 -69.21 -151.24
C LYS A 307 101.14 -69.18 -149.81
N ALA A 308 101.99 -70.10 -149.33
CA ALA A 308 102.35 -71.52 -149.61
C ALA A 308 103.74 -71.80 -148.94
N PRO A 309 104.18 -73.05 -148.66
CA PRO A 309 103.52 -74.37 -148.59
C PRO A 309 103.64 -74.96 -147.13
N PRO A 310 103.58 -76.29 -146.84
CA PRO A 310 103.58 -76.84 -145.45
C PRO A 310 105.00 -77.27 -144.98
N PRO A 311 105.24 -77.99 -143.85
CA PRO A 311 104.34 -78.54 -142.79
C PRO A 311 104.82 -78.26 -141.33
N GLU A 312 104.22 -78.96 -140.33
CA GLU A 312 104.86 -79.45 -139.06
C GLU A 312 105.43 -78.43 -138.01
N GLU A 313 105.73 -78.77 -136.74
CA GLU A 313 105.01 -79.59 -135.73
C GLU A 313 105.61 -79.39 -134.29
N ILE A 314 104.77 -79.43 -133.23
CA ILE A 314 105.13 -79.69 -131.80
C ILE A 314 106.02 -78.58 -131.09
N PRO A 315 106.51 -78.68 -129.82
CA PRO A 315 105.93 -77.95 -128.65
C PRO A 315 106.90 -77.09 -127.80
N LEU A 316 106.39 -76.50 -126.69
CA LEU A 316 106.84 -76.84 -125.30
C LEU A 316 105.88 -76.31 -124.20
N ALA A 317 105.96 -76.90 -122.98
CA ALA A 317 105.11 -76.66 -121.79
C ALA A 317 105.97 -76.06 -120.62
N PRO A 318 105.66 -76.09 -119.29
CA PRO A 318 104.51 -76.60 -118.48
C PRO A 318 103.85 -75.54 -117.52
N ALA A 319 102.56 -75.62 -117.15
CA ALA A 319 101.87 -76.37 -116.05
C ALA A 319 102.14 -75.87 -114.58
N PRO A 320 101.31 -76.19 -113.54
CA PRO A 320 100.02 -76.92 -113.50
C PRO A 320 98.89 -76.27 -112.63
N GLU A 321 97.68 -76.85 -112.64
CA GLU A 321 96.82 -77.27 -111.48
C GLU A 321 95.35 -77.55 -111.90
N ASP A 322 94.76 -78.67 -111.45
CA ASP A 322 93.51 -79.31 -111.96
C ASP A 322 92.51 -79.67 -110.82
N GLU A 323 91.19 -79.89 -110.98
CA GLU A 323 90.22 -79.60 -112.08
C GLU A 323 88.96 -78.86 -111.48
N GLU A 324 87.66 -79.20 -111.48
CA GLU A 324 86.68 -80.19 -112.02
C GLU A 324 85.27 -79.52 -111.83
N LYS A 325 84.13 -79.74 -112.54
CA LYS A 325 83.77 -80.31 -113.86
C LYS A 325 82.27 -79.95 -114.16
N ALA A 326 81.83 -80.01 -115.42
CA ALA A 326 80.42 -80.00 -115.93
C ALA A 326 79.44 -78.89 -115.40
N VAL A 327 79.10 -77.79 -116.11
CA VAL A 327 78.47 -77.56 -117.44
C VAL A 327 76.93 -77.67 -117.47
N GLY A 328 76.22 -76.57 -117.83
CA GLY A 328 74.73 -76.53 -117.79
C GLY A 328 73.93 -75.35 -118.42
N LYS A 329 74.38 -74.73 -119.52
CA LYS A 329 73.61 -73.87 -120.49
C LYS A 329 72.59 -72.78 -120.02
N GLY A 330 72.97 -71.50 -120.17
CA GLY A 330 72.15 -70.36 -120.69
C GLY A 330 70.84 -69.92 -119.98
N THR A 331 70.09 -68.88 -120.38
CA THR A 331 70.36 -67.65 -121.19
C THR A 331 69.12 -66.73 -121.17
N VAL A 332 69.30 -65.40 -121.22
CA VAL A 332 68.39 -64.38 -121.84
C VAL A 332 67.04 -64.00 -121.14
N VAL A 333 67.01 -62.73 -120.69
CA VAL A 333 65.93 -61.69 -120.77
C VAL A 333 64.56 -61.85 -120.05
N ALA A 334 64.22 -60.74 -119.36
CA ALA A 334 62.96 -60.24 -118.79
C ALA A 334 61.61 -61.00 -118.96
N HIS A 335 60.87 -61.12 -117.84
CA HIS A 335 59.53 -60.51 -117.68
C HIS A 335 59.06 -60.48 -116.20
N VAL A 336 58.07 -59.62 -115.91
CA VAL A 336 57.33 -59.50 -114.63
C VAL A 336 56.11 -60.44 -114.69
N PRO A 337 55.83 -61.32 -113.68
CA PRO A 337 54.84 -60.95 -112.65
C PRO A 337 54.88 -61.65 -111.26
N TRP A 338 54.45 -60.90 -110.23
CA TRP A 338 53.65 -61.30 -109.04
C TRP A 338 54.12 -62.39 -108.06
N GLY A 339 54.24 -62.00 -106.78
CA GLY A 339 54.10 -62.88 -105.58
C GLY A 339 55.38 -63.53 -105.04
N THR A 340 55.49 -63.93 -103.76
CA THR A 340 54.62 -63.74 -102.57
C THR A 340 55.42 -63.90 -101.27
N SER A 341 55.04 -63.14 -100.24
CA SER A 341 54.92 -63.51 -98.81
C SER A 341 55.90 -64.48 -98.10
N GLY A 342 56.51 -64.03 -97.00
CA GLY A 342 56.95 -64.91 -95.90
C GLY A 342 58.02 -64.30 -94.97
N THR A 343 58.14 -64.66 -93.68
CA THR A 343 57.19 -65.39 -92.81
C THR A 343 57.55 -65.13 -91.34
N LEU A 344 56.56 -65.01 -90.44
CA LEU A 344 56.80 -64.93 -88.98
C LEU A 344 57.40 -66.24 -88.46
N GLN A 345 58.43 -66.19 -87.61
CA GLN A 345 59.07 -67.37 -87.00
C GLN A 345 58.93 -67.37 -85.48
N CYS A 346 58.88 -68.55 -84.85
CA CYS A 346 58.80 -68.67 -83.40
C CYS A 346 60.09 -68.17 -82.71
N PRO A 347 60.05 -67.10 -81.89
CA PRO A 347 61.25 -66.47 -81.31
C PRO A 347 62.03 -67.35 -80.33
N ARG A 348 61.47 -68.49 -79.90
CA ARG A 348 62.12 -69.45 -78.98
C ARG A 348 62.77 -70.66 -79.66
N CYS A 349 62.49 -70.92 -80.94
CA CYS A 349 63.01 -72.13 -81.61
C CYS A 349 63.18 -72.04 -83.15
N GLY A 350 62.96 -70.88 -83.77
CA GLY A 350 63.08 -70.68 -85.22
C GLY A 350 62.02 -71.40 -86.07
N SER A 351 61.18 -72.25 -85.48
CA SER A 351 60.16 -73.00 -86.24
C SER A 351 59.12 -72.07 -86.86
N SER A 352 58.85 -72.26 -88.15
CA SER A 352 57.75 -71.67 -88.89
C SER A 352 56.40 -72.38 -88.67
N ARG A 353 56.37 -73.50 -87.92
CA ARG A 353 55.12 -74.22 -87.59
C ARG A 353 54.51 -73.70 -86.29
N TYR A 354 53.61 -72.74 -86.43
CA TYR A 354 52.72 -72.26 -85.37
C TYR A 354 51.24 -72.41 -85.77
N LYS A 355 50.36 -72.20 -84.81
CA LYS A 355 48.91 -72.16 -84.98
C LYS A 355 48.37 -70.87 -84.36
N ASP A 356 47.50 -70.18 -85.08
CA ASP A 356 46.72 -69.07 -84.55
C ASP A 356 45.64 -69.59 -83.60
N GLU A 357 45.59 -69.04 -82.39
CA GLU A 357 44.49 -69.25 -81.44
C GLU A 357 43.97 -67.90 -80.95
N GLN A 358 42.67 -67.83 -80.67
CA GLN A 358 42.03 -66.61 -80.16
C GLN A 358 42.32 -66.48 -78.65
N ASP A 359 42.92 -65.37 -78.25
CA ASP A 359 43.17 -65.03 -76.85
C ASP A 359 41.87 -64.58 -76.18
N ARG A 360 41.09 -65.55 -75.69
CA ARG A 360 39.83 -65.31 -74.96
C ARG A 360 40.01 -64.50 -73.66
N SER A 361 41.26 -64.27 -73.23
CA SER A 361 41.61 -63.38 -72.10
C SER A 361 41.60 -61.90 -72.49
N LYS A 362 41.73 -61.56 -73.78
CA LYS A 362 41.75 -60.19 -74.31
C LYS A 362 40.65 -59.97 -75.34
N LEU A 363 39.50 -59.52 -74.85
CA LEU A 363 38.48 -58.90 -75.69
C LEU A 363 39.02 -57.55 -76.19
N LEU A 364 39.11 -57.35 -77.51
CA LEU A 364 39.56 -56.09 -78.10
C LEU A 364 38.37 -55.16 -78.39
N THR A 365 37.32 -55.70 -79.01
CA THR A 365 36.10 -54.94 -79.37
C THR A 365 34.92 -55.90 -79.51
N VAL A 366 33.69 -55.40 -79.34
CA VAL A 366 32.47 -56.08 -79.76
C VAL A 366 31.91 -55.33 -80.95
N ALA A 367 31.82 -55.99 -82.11
CA ALA A 367 31.25 -55.43 -83.33
C ALA A 367 30.13 -56.35 -83.83
N ALA A 368 29.01 -55.76 -84.27
CA ALA A 368 27.82 -56.48 -84.75
C ALA A 368 27.33 -57.63 -83.84
N GLY A 369 27.51 -57.50 -82.52
CA GLY A 369 27.01 -58.46 -81.52
C GLY A 369 27.87 -59.70 -81.26
N GLN A 370 29.06 -59.82 -81.85
CA GLN A 370 30.01 -60.90 -81.53
C GLN A 370 31.32 -60.36 -80.91
N PRO A 371 31.90 -61.06 -79.91
CA PRO A 371 33.15 -60.63 -79.27
C PRO A 371 34.36 -60.91 -80.17
N VAL A 372 35.14 -59.88 -80.48
CA VAL A 372 36.41 -60.01 -81.21
C VAL A 372 37.56 -60.06 -80.21
N TYR A 373 38.20 -61.22 -80.13
CA TYR A 373 39.37 -61.47 -79.29
C TYR A 373 40.67 -61.18 -80.03
N GLY A 374 41.73 -60.86 -79.29
CA GLY A 374 43.09 -60.80 -79.82
C GLY A 374 43.54 -62.14 -80.40
N LYS A 375 44.53 -62.11 -81.29
CA LYS A 375 45.26 -63.32 -81.70
C LYS A 375 46.43 -63.60 -80.75
N LYS A 376 46.76 -64.89 -80.63
CA LYS A 376 48.08 -65.35 -80.19
C LYS A 376 48.55 -66.50 -81.06
N HIS A 377 49.84 -66.57 -81.31
CA HIS A 377 50.50 -67.65 -82.04
C HIS A 377 51.06 -68.66 -81.04
N ARG A 378 50.68 -69.94 -81.17
CA ARG A 378 51.24 -71.05 -80.40
C ARG A 378 52.16 -71.88 -81.28
N CYS A 379 53.44 -72.00 -80.92
CA CYS A 379 54.38 -72.86 -81.65
C CYS A 379 54.02 -74.34 -81.44
N LEU A 380 53.88 -75.09 -82.53
CA LEU A 380 53.56 -76.52 -82.50
C LEU A 380 54.76 -77.39 -82.08
N ASN A 381 55.98 -76.85 -82.11
CA ASN A 381 57.21 -77.60 -81.81
C ASN A 381 57.70 -77.45 -80.35
N CYS A 382 57.47 -76.29 -79.72
CA CYS A 382 57.93 -76.00 -78.35
C CYS A 382 56.83 -75.49 -77.41
N GLY A 383 55.58 -75.41 -77.86
CA GLY A 383 54.43 -74.98 -77.05
C GLY A 383 54.41 -73.49 -76.66
N ASN A 384 55.44 -72.72 -77.02
CA ASN A 384 55.55 -71.31 -76.66
C ASN A 384 54.45 -70.47 -77.32
N GLU A 385 53.77 -69.64 -76.54
CA GLU A 385 52.79 -68.67 -77.03
C GLU A 385 53.40 -67.26 -77.09
N TRP A 386 53.02 -66.47 -78.10
CA TRP A 386 53.28 -65.04 -78.20
C TRP A 386 52.12 -64.34 -78.92
N SER A 387 52.03 -63.00 -78.81
CA SER A 387 51.09 -62.16 -79.56
C SER A 387 51.74 -61.59 -80.81
#